data_AF-A0A2I0QUR9-F1
#
_entry.id   AF-A0A2I0QUR9-F1
#
_cell.length_a   1.000
_cell.length_b   1.000
_cell.length_c   1.000
_cell.angle_alpha   90.00
_cell.angle_beta   90.00
_cell.angle_gamma   90.00
#
_symmetry.space_group_name_H-M   'P 1'
#
loop_
_entity.id
_entity.type
_entity.pdbx_description
1 polymer ?
#
loop_
_entity_poly.entity_id
_entity_poly.type
_entity_poly.pdbx_seq_one_letter_code
_entity_poly.pdbx_strand_id
1 'polypeptide(L)'
;MKRFLLLLATCYSYTCKQIERDDLVILNENEIDVTYTELMEKGMQQTHGVGFEEYSKNLEKRLDIEKKRQQDHEKCNRLVAEVDRQLHR
;
A
#
# COMPACT_ATOMS: atom_id res chain seq x y z
N MET A 1 -20.86 -3.47 -13.33
CA MET A 1 -19.82 -4.21 -12.56
C MET A 1 -18.41 -3.63 -12.67
N LYS A 2 -18.07 -2.77 -13.65
CA LYS A 2 -16.73 -2.15 -13.77
C LYS A 2 -16.39 -1.11 -12.68
N ARG A 3 -17.39 -0.42 -12.09
CA ARG A 3 -17.19 0.62 -11.06
C ARG A 3 -16.69 0.10 -9.70
N PHE A 4 -16.99 -1.15 -9.34
CA PHE A 4 -16.65 -1.69 -8.00
C PHE A 4 -15.19 -2.14 -7.90
N LEU A 5 -14.66 -2.74 -8.98
CA LEU A 5 -13.23 -3.07 -9.11
C LEU A 5 -12.37 -1.82 -9.28
N LEU A 6 -12.87 -0.79 -9.99
CA LEU A 6 -12.23 0.52 -10.08
C LEU A 6 -12.13 1.19 -8.71
N LEU A 7 -13.14 1.06 -7.83
CA LEU A 7 -13.09 1.65 -6.48
C LEU A 7 -12.03 0.98 -5.58
N LEU A 8 -11.90 -0.35 -5.62
CA LEU A 8 -10.84 -1.06 -4.89
C LEU A 8 -9.45 -0.77 -5.47
N ALA A 9 -9.33 -0.71 -6.80
CA ALA A 9 -8.10 -0.32 -7.47
C ALA A 9 -7.74 1.16 -7.24
N THR A 10 -8.72 2.07 -7.15
CA THR A 10 -8.48 3.49 -6.83
C THR A 10 -8.19 3.69 -5.36
N CYS A 11 -8.70 2.83 -4.46
CA CYS A 11 -8.30 2.87 -3.04
C CYS A 11 -6.83 2.45 -2.88
N TYR A 12 -6.40 1.41 -3.60
CA TYR A 12 -4.99 0.97 -3.64
C TYR A 12 -4.08 1.93 -4.43
N SER A 13 -4.63 2.63 -5.44
CA SER A 13 -3.90 3.65 -6.23
C SER A 13 -3.84 5.01 -5.53
N TYR A 14 -4.80 5.36 -4.66
CA TYR A 14 -4.71 6.59 -3.86
C TYR A 14 -3.54 6.49 -2.88
N THR A 15 -3.42 5.37 -2.17
CA THR A 15 -2.28 5.12 -1.26
C THR A 15 -0.93 5.06 -1.98
N CYS A 16 -0.90 4.70 -3.27
CA CYS A 16 0.35 4.61 -4.04
C CYS A 16 0.74 5.91 -4.76
N LYS A 17 -0.22 6.73 -5.24
CA LYS A 17 0.06 8.05 -5.84
C LYS A 17 0.44 9.13 -4.83
N GLN A 18 0.24 8.87 -3.54
CA GLN A 18 0.78 9.71 -2.46
C GLN A 18 2.30 9.56 -2.34
N ILE A 19 2.88 8.44 -2.80
CA ILE A 19 4.31 8.14 -2.61
C ILE A 19 5.22 9.02 -3.48
N GLU A 20 4.83 9.41 -4.71
CA GLU A 20 5.66 10.31 -5.54
C GLU A 20 5.72 11.77 -5.02
N ARG A 21 4.89 12.14 -4.02
CA ARG A 21 5.04 13.42 -3.30
C ARG A 21 5.45 13.27 -1.83
N ASP A 22 5.44 12.04 -1.29
CA ASP A 22 5.62 11.76 0.14
C ASP A 22 6.92 10.98 0.47
N ASP A 23 7.95 11.02 -0.39
CA ASP A 23 9.32 10.62 0.01
C ASP A 23 9.79 11.33 1.30
N LEU A 24 9.17 12.46 1.66
CA LEU A 24 9.46 13.23 2.86
C LEU A 24 8.74 12.74 4.14
N VAL A 25 7.68 11.92 4.05
CA VAL A 25 6.83 11.57 5.21
C VAL A 25 7.25 10.23 5.85
N ILE A 26 7.78 9.29 5.06
CA ILE A 26 8.19 7.96 5.56
C ILE A 26 9.56 7.99 6.27
N LEU A 27 10.35 9.04 6.08
CA LEU A 27 11.71 9.19 6.62
C LEU A 27 11.78 9.95 7.97
N ASN A 28 10.65 10.25 8.61
CA ASN A 28 10.73 10.80 9.96
C ASN A 28 11.10 9.68 10.93
N GLU A 29 12.27 9.80 11.56
CA GLU A 29 12.78 8.91 12.61
C GLU A 29 11.85 8.85 13.84
N ASN A 30 10.86 9.74 13.89
CA ASN A 30 9.86 9.85 14.94
C ASN A 30 8.75 8.82 14.72
N GLU A 31 8.46 8.08 15.79
CA GLU A 31 7.33 7.16 15.93
C GLU A 31 6.04 7.76 15.34
N ILE A 32 5.30 6.96 14.56
CA ILE A 32 4.01 7.39 14.00
C ILE A 32 2.97 7.36 15.13
N ASP A 33 2.73 8.50 15.77
CA ASP A 33 1.66 8.69 16.75
C ASP A 33 0.31 8.90 16.05
N VAL A 34 -0.32 7.79 15.65
CA VAL A 34 -1.66 7.78 15.06
C VAL A 34 -2.51 6.79 15.82
N THR A 35 -3.71 7.23 16.24
CA THR A 35 -4.71 6.34 16.82
C THR A 35 -5.23 5.36 15.76
N TYR A 36 -4.95 4.08 15.96
CA TYR A 36 -5.36 3.01 15.06
C TYR A 36 -6.51 2.20 15.63
N THR A 37 -7.30 1.61 14.74
CA THR A 37 -8.44 0.75 15.12
C THR A 37 -8.00 -0.72 15.19
N GLU A 38 -8.71 -1.54 15.97
CA GLU A 38 -8.45 -2.98 16.03
C GLU A 38 -8.50 -3.69 14.66
N LEU A 39 -9.28 -3.16 13.72
CA LEU A 39 -9.37 -3.71 12.37
C LEU A 39 -8.09 -3.45 11.57
N MET A 40 -7.47 -2.29 11.77
CA MET A 40 -6.18 -1.97 11.14
C MET A 40 -5.08 -2.87 11.69
N GLU A 41 -5.06 -3.08 13.01
CA GLU A 41 -4.14 -4.01 13.68
C GLU A 41 -4.27 -5.43 13.12
N LYS A 42 -5.50 -5.95 13.06
CA LYS A 42 -5.79 -7.29 12.52
C LYS A 42 -5.44 -7.40 11.05
N GLY A 43 -5.76 -6.38 10.24
CA GLY A 43 -5.48 -6.37 8.81
C GLY A 43 -3.99 -6.36 8.49
N MET A 44 -3.21 -5.58 9.25
CA MET A 44 -1.75 -5.56 9.17
C MET A 44 -1.17 -6.91 9.57
N GLN A 45 -1.60 -7.49 10.68
CA GLN A 45 -1.12 -8.79 11.15
C GLN A 45 -1.41 -9.91 10.15
N GLN A 46 -2.59 -9.92 9.54
CA GLN A 46 -2.99 -10.93 8.55
C GLN A 46 -2.23 -10.81 7.23
N THR A 47 -1.96 -9.58 6.78
CA THR A 47 -1.37 -9.33 5.45
C THR A 47 0.15 -9.36 5.48
N HIS A 48 0.74 -8.71 6.50
CA HIS A 48 2.18 -8.45 6.58
C HIS A 48 2.87 -9.19 7.72
N GLY A 49 2.10 -9.85 8.59
CA GLY A 49 2.63 -10.61 9.73
C GLY A 49 3.09 -9.74 10.91
N VAL A 50 2.85 -8.43 10.85
CA VAL A 50 3.20 -7.47 11.90
C VAL A 50 2.00 -6.61 12.25
N GLY A 51 1.95 -6.19 13.52
CA GLY A 51 0.94 -5.27 14.02
C GLY A 51 1.17 -3.84 13.54
N PHE A 52 0.15 -2.98 13.70
CA PHE A 52 0.31 -1.55 13.43
C PHE A 52 1.21 -0.88 14.47
N GLU A 53 1.16 -1.32 15.73
CA GLU A 53 2.05 -0.83 16.79
C GLU A 53 3.54 -1.11 16.50
N GLU A 54 3.86 -2.30 16.00
CA GLU A 54 5.23 -2.64 15.60
C GLU A 54 5.64 -1.83 14.36
N TYR A 55 4.72 -1.69 13.41
CA TYR A 55 4.91 -0.88 12.22
C TYR A 55 5.17 0.59 12.56
N SER A 56 4.47 1.21 13.51
CA SER A 56 4.65 2.62 13.84
C SER A 56 6.01 2.93 14.49
N LYS A 57 6.56 1.96 15.24
CA LYS A 57 7.82 2.07 15.99
C LYS A 57 9.05 1.70 15.18
N ASN A 58 8.96 0.71 14.28
CA ASN A 58 10.11 0.17 13.58
C ASN A 58 10.22 0.70 12.13
N LEU A 59 11.20 1.56 11.87
CA LEU A 59 11.46 2.12 10.53
C LEU A 59 11.85 1.06 9.50
N GLU A 60 12.68 0.09 9.86
CA GLU A 60 13.14 -0.95 8.95
C GLU A 60 11.96 -1.81 8.46
N LYS A 61 11.08 -2.19 9.39
CA LYS A 61 9.84 -2.92 9.06
C LYS A 61 8.92 -2.12 8.14
N ARG A 62 8.81 -0.80 8.34
CA ARG A 62 8.05 0.09 7.46
C ARG A 62 8.61 0.08 6.04
N LEU A 63 9.91 0.28 5.91
CA LEU A 63 10.59 0.31 4.62
C LEU A 63 10.42 -1.02 3.86
N ASP A 64 10.53 -2.14 4.56
CA ASP A 64 10.34 -3.47 3.96
C ASP A 64 8.92 -3.68 3.44
N ILE A 65 7.91 -3.27 4.20
CA ILE A 65 6.50 -3.39 3.81
C ILE A 65 6.19 -2.47 2.64
N GLU A 66 6.67 -1.23 2.68
CA GLU A 66 6.38 -0.27 1.62
C GLU A 66 7.09 -0.62 0.31
N LYS A 67 8.31 -1.15 0.39
CA LYS A 67 9.00 -1.71 -0.78
C LYS A 67 8.21 -2.84 -1.43
N LYS A 68 7.63 -3.76 -0.63
CA LYS A 68 6.79 -4.85 -1.16
C LYS A 68 5.52 -4.30 -1.80
N ARG A 69 4.84 -3.36 -1.16
CA ARG A 69 3.65 -2.68 -1.71
C ARG A 69 3.92 -2.05 -3.07
N GLN A 70 5.06 -1.35 -3.20
CA GLN A 70 5.47 -0.75 -4.46
C GLN A 70 5.69 -1.80 -5.56
N GLN A 71 6.38 -2.90 -5.25
CA GLN A 71 6.59 -4.01 -6.19
C GLN A 71 5.28 -4.65 -6.66
N ASP A 72 4.34 -4.87 -5.73
CA ASP A 72 3.03 -5.42 -6.03
C ASP A 72 2.21 -4.46 -6.90
N HIS A 73 2.29 -3.15 -6.65
CA HIS A 73 1.64 -2.13 -7.47
C HIS A 73 2.18 -2.14 -8.91
N GLU A 74 3.50 -2.15 -9.09
CA GLU A 74 4.14 -2.21 -10.41
C GLU A 74 3.78 -3.50 -11.16
N LYS A 75 3.70 -4.63 -10.46
CA LYS A 75 3.27 -5.90 -11.04
C LYS A 75 1.81 -5.84 -11.49
N CYS A 76 0.92 -5.33 -10.65
CA CYS A 76 -0.49 -5.15 -10.99
C CYS A 76 -0.67 -4.22 -12.20
N ASN A 77 0.02 -3.08 -12.24
CA ASN A 77 -0.06 -2.14 -13.36
C ASN A 77 0.39 -2.77 -14.68
N ARG A 78 1.48 -3.56 -14.66
CA ARG A 78 1.94 -4.30 -15.85
C ARG A 78 0.89 -5.30 -16.33
N LEU A 79 0.25 -6.03 -15.41
CA LEU A 79 -0.80 -6.98 -15.75
C LEU A 79 -2.04 -6.29 -16.33
N VAL A 80 -2.47 -5.18 -15.72
CA VAL A 80 -3.60 -4.38 -16.21
C VAL A 80 -3.32 -3.86 -17.62
N ALA A 81 -2.14 -3.28 -17.85
CA ALA A 81 -1.74 -2.81 -19.17
C ALA A 81 -1.71 -3.93 -20.22
N GLU A 82 -1.28 -5.13 -19.84
CA GLU A 82 -1.26 -6.28 -20.74
C GLU A 82 -2.68 -6.74 -21.12
N VAL A 83 -3.57 -6.87 -20.14
CA VAL A 83 -4.98 -7.23 -20.38
C VAL A 83 -5.67 -6.16 -21.25
N ASP A 84 -5.39 -4.88 -21.00
CA ASP A 84 -5.96 -3.78 -21.76
C ASP A 84 -5.53 -3.81 -23.24
N ARG A 85 -4.24 -4.12 -23.50
CA ARG A 85 -3.72 -4.31 -24.87
C ARG A 85 -4.38 -5.47 -25.60
N GLN A 86 -4.71 -6.56 -24.91
CA GLN A 86 -5.36 -7.72 -25.51
C GLN A 86 -6.84 -7.46 -25.82
N LEU A 87 -7.52 -6.61 -25.04
CA LEU A 87 -8.93 -6.26 -25.25
C LEU A 87 -9.14 -5.21 -26.35
N HIS A 88 -8.17 -4.33 -26.59
CA HIS A 88 -8.23 -3.30 -27.63
C HIS A 88 -7.63 -3.74 -28.98
N ARG A 89 -7.48 -5.05 -29.20
CA ARG A 89 -7.01 -5.66 -30.44
C ARG A 89 -8.18 -6.12 -31.30
#